data_AF-A0A0J8YMP8-F1
#
_entry.id   AF-A0A0J8YMP8-F1
#
_cell.length_a   1.000
_cell.length_b   1.000
_cell.length_c   1.000
_cell.angle_alpha   90.00
_cell.angle_beta   90.00
_cell.angle_gamma   90.00
#
_symmetry.space_group_name_H-M   'P 1'
#
loop_
_entity.id
_entity.type
_entity.pdbx_description
1 polymer ?
#
loop_
_entity_poly.entity_id
_entity_poly.type
_entity_poly.pdbx_seq_one_letter_code
_entity_poly.pdbx_strand_id
1 'polypeptide(L)'
;MRHLCALAISSLFIVSTGYAQSVETEHKDQINQPCTTNDSLTQRIQSHMFDGIELSESQRQRMRDLTDQFRFRHSTTDIGDLKAMQKLTLSPDFDETAVRNQAQKIADEQVKLQVEMAHVRNQIYGLLTSSQKNQVQQNYEYRIDNLCDIKELQ
;
A
#
# COMPACT_ATOMS: atom_id res chain seq x y z
N MET A 1 43.56 -11.26 65.31
CA MET A 1 44.86 -10.74 64.83
C MET A 1 45.05 -11.16 63.38
N ARG A 2 45.29 -10.16 62.52
CA ARG A 2 46.12 -10.17 61.31
C ARG A 2 45.81 -11.17 60.17
N HIS A 3 45.32 -10.54 59.10
CA HIS A 3 45.23 -10.92 57.69
C HIS A 3 46.35 -11.83 57.17
N LEU A 4 45.95 -12.80 56.35
CA LEU A 4 46.79 -13.55 55.44
C LEU A 4 46.37 -13.25 53.99
N CYS A 5 47.40 -13.20 53.15
CA CYS A 5 47.42 -13.48 51.71
C CYS A 5 46.94 -12.38 50.75
N ALA A 6 47.97 -11.70 50.24
CA ALA A 6 48.06 -11.07 48.94
C ALA A 6 47.49 -11.92 47.79
N LEU A 7 46.90 -11.25 46.80
CA LEU A 7 46.87 -11.71 45.42
C LEU A 7 46.82 -10.48 44.50
N ALA A 8 47.93 -10.25 43.81
CA ALA A 8 48.03 -9.28 42.72
C ALA A 8 47.48 -9.92 41.45
N ILE A 9 46.57 -9.22 40.77
CA ILE A 9 46.27 -9.49 39.36
C ILE A 9 46.28 -8.15 38.64
N SER A 10 47.32 -7.99 37.83
CA SER A 10 47.56 -6.92 36.90
C SER A 10 46.72 -7.11 35.63
N SER A 11 46.48 -5.98 34.95
CA SER A 11 46.09 -5.87 33.53
C SER A 11 44.58 -6.08 33.28
N LEU A 12 43.86 -5.32 32.46
CA LEU A 12 44.23 -4.44 31.35
C LEU A 12 42.99 -3.57 31.05
N PHE A 13 43.07 -2.23 31.06
CA PHE A 13 41.97 -1.36 30.58
C PHE A 13 42.42 -0.66 29.29
N ILE A 14 41.87 -1.11 28.16
CA ILE A 14 42.01 -0.47 26.86
C ILE A 14 40.97 0.65 26.79
N VAL A 15 41.45 1.89 26.66
CA VAL A 15 40.61 3.08 26.45
C VAL A 15 40.23 3.20 24.98
N SER A 16 38.97 3.56 24.79
CA SER A 16 38.22 3.75 23.55
C SER A 16 38.79 4.82 22.61
N THR A 17 38.60 4.61 21.30
CA THR A 17 38.28 5.69 20.35
C THR A 17 37.22 5.15 19.39
N GLY A 18 36.19 5.97 19.16
CA GLY A 18 34.94 5.55 18.56
C GLY A 18 34.96 5.55 17.03
N TYR A 19 34.18 4.63 16.48
CA TYR A 19 33.29 4.89 15.34
C TYR A 19 32.02 4.10 15.61
N ALA A 20 31.00 4.77 16.17
CA ALA A 20 29.64 4.26 16.16
C ALA A 20 29.09 4.53 14.77
N GLN A 21 29.17 3.54 13.89
CA GLN A 21 28.43 3.55 12.64
C GLN A 21 27.19 2.70 12.86
N SER A 22 26.20 3.29 13.52
CA SER A 22 24.82 2.83 13.39
C SER A 22 24.41 3.13 11.96
N VAL A 23 24.60 2.16 11.06
CA VAL A 23 23.89 2.13 9.78
C VAL A 23 22.46 1.74 10.12
N GLU A 24 21.74 2.71 10.66
CA GLU A 24 20.30 2.77 10.58
C GLU A 24 20.02 3.08 9.12
N THR A 25 19.84 2.02 8.33
CA THR A 25 19.21 2.16 7.03
C THR A 25 17.75 2.49 7.32
N GLU A 26 17.47 3.77 7.58
CA GLU A 26 16.18 4.34 7.29
C GLU A 26 15.94 4.11 5.79
N HIS A 27 15.26 3.01 5.50
CA HIS A 27 14.62 2.80 4.22
C HIS A 27 13.51 3.84 4.11
N LYS A 28 13.87 5.03 3.62
CA LYS A 28 12.95 5.96 2.98
C LYS A 28 12.47 5.34 1.66
N ASP A 29 11.74 4.22 1.75
CA ASP A 29 10.72 3.96 0.76
C ASP A 29 9.49 4.74 1.21
N GLN A 30 9.55 6.02 0.87
CA GLN A 30 8.40 6.87 0.71
C GLN A 30 7.54 6.26 -0.40
N ILE A 31 6.78 5.22 -0.06
CA ILE A 31 5.65 4.83 -0.87
C ILE A 31 4.64 5.96 -0.66
N ASN A 32 4.64 6.91 -1.60
CA ASN A 32 3.48 7.78 -1.85
C ASN A 32 2.32 6.90 -2.33
N GLN A 33 1.84 6.01 -1.45
CA GLN A 33 0.55 5.36 -1.60
C GLN A 33 -0.45 6.38 -1.06
N PRO A 34 -1.35 6.91 -1.91
CA PRO A 34 -2.49 7.67 -1.40
C PRO A 34 -3.14 6.81 -0.34
N CYS A 35 -3.30 7.35 0.87
CA CYS A 35 -3.88 6.63 2.00
C CYS A 35 -5.37 6.40 1.73
N THR A 36 -5.72 5.48 0.82
CA THR A 36 -7.09 5.02 0.62
C THR A 36 -7.32 3.91 1.63
N THR A 37 -7.93 4.25 2.76
CA THR A 37 -8.14 3.34 3.91
C THR A 37 -9.16 2.22 3.65
N ASN A 38 -9.60 2.03 2.41
CA ASN A 38 -10.60 1.04 2.01
C ASN A 38 -10.05 0.18 0.86
N ASP A 39 -8.96 -0.57 1.08
CA ASP A 39 -8.44 -1.50 0.08
C ASP A 39 -9.35 -2.74 0.04
N SER A 40 -10.40 -2.68 -0.78
CA SER A 40 -11.30 -3.83 -0.96
C SER A 40 -10.55 -4.98 -1.63
N LEU A 41 -10.95 -6.22 -1.33
CA LEU A 41 -10.42 -7.41 -2.03
C LEU A 41 -10.53 -7.26 -3.56
N THR A 42 -11.60 -6.64 -4.03
CA THR A 42 -11.79 -6.32 -5.45
C THR A 42 -10.76 -5.34 -5.97
N GLN A 43 -10.42 -4.28 -5.22
CA GLN A 43 -9.41 -3.30 -5.60
C GLN A 43 -8.01 -3.94 -5.66
N ARG A 44 -7.69 -4.84 -4.72
CA ARG A 44 -6.43 -5.60 -4.70
C ARG A 44 -6.31 -6.60 -5.85
N ILE A 45 -7.39 -7.31 -6.22
CA ILE A 45 -7.37 -8.18 -7.42
C ILE A 45 -7.12 -7.35 -8.68
N GLN A 46 -7.74 -6.17 -8.74
CA GLN A 46 -7.73 -5.30 -9.93
C GLN A 46 -6.46 -4.44 -10.03
N SER A 47 -5.71 -4.21 -8.95
CA SER A 47 -4.41 -3.52 -8.99
C SER A 47 -3.35 -4.33 -9.71
N HIS A 48 -3.41 -5.66 -9.59
CA HIS A 48 -2.45 -6.61 -10.16
C HIS A 48 -2.87 -7.16 -11.53
N MET A 49 -3.89 -6.57 -12.16
CA MET A 49 -4.51 -7.11 -13.38
C MET A 49 -3.51 -7.44 -14.50
N PHE A 50 -2.49 -6.59 -14.69
CA PHE A 50 -1.52 -6.68 -15.79
C PHE A 50 -0.16 -7.24 -15.37
N ASP A 51 -0.03 -7.74 -14.14
CA ASP A 51 1.23 -8.31 -13.65
C ASP A 51 1.58 -9.60 -14.40
N GLY A 52 2.88 -9.77 -14.70
CA GLY A 52 3.39 -10.95 -15.41
C GLY A 52 3.13 -10.96 -16.93
N ILE A 53 2.53 -9.91 -17.49
CA ILE A 53 2.35 -9.78 -18.94
C ILE A 53 3.62 -9.22 -19.56
N GLU A 54 4.17 -9.92 -20.57
CA GLU A 54 5.31 -9.40 -21.34
C GLU A 54 4.84 -8.25 -22.23
N LEU A 55 5.43 -7.06 -22.06
CA LEU A 55 5.02 -5.83 -22.75
C LEU A 55 6.18 -5.26 -23.57
N SER A 56 5.86 -4.80 -24.79
CA SER A 56 6.81 -3.99 -25.56
C SER A 56 7.11 -2.66 -24.87
N GLU A 57 8.23 -2.02 -25.21
CA GLU A 57 8.56 -0.69 -24.64
C GLU A 57 7.46 0.34 -24.93
N SER A 58 6.90 0.31 -26.14
CA SER A 58 5.82 1.22 -26.54
C SER A 58 4.55 1.04 -25.70
N GLN A 59 4.16 -0.22 -25.41
CA GLN A 59 3.03 -0.52 -24.54
C GLN A 59 3.29 -0.07 -23.11
N ARG A 60 4.48 -0.37 -22.57
CA ARG A 60 4.87 0.06 -21.21
C ARG A 60 4.83 1.57 -21.06
N GLN A 61 5.35 2.31 -22.04
CA GLN A 61 5.30 3.77 -22.01
C GLN A 61 3.85 4.26 -22.00
N ARG A 62 3.01 3.74 -22.89
CA ARG A 62 1.62 4.18 -22.96
C ARG A 62 0.83 3.86 -21.69
N MET A 63 1.12 2.71 -21.06
CA MET A 63 0.53 2.33 -19.77
C MET A 63 0.97 3.25 -18.63
N ARG A 64 2.27 3.60 -18.58
CA ARG A 64 2.80 4.59 -17.63
C ARG A 64 2.09 5.93 -17.78
N ASP A 65 2.01 6.45 -19.00
CA ASP A 65 1.36 7.74 -19.28
C ASP A 65 -0.10 7.77 -18.78
N LEU A 66 -0.87 6.71 -19.06
CA LEU A 66 -2.27 6.58 -18.62
C LEU A 66 -2.40 6.53 -17.09
N THR A 67 -1.53 5.75 -16.44
CA THR A 67 -1.55 5.59 -14.99
C THR A 67 -1.09 6.86 -14.28
N ASP A 68 -0.07 7.54 -14.81
CA ASP A 68 0.48 8.75 -14.23
C ASP A 68 -0.48 9.93 -14.41
N GLN A 69 -1.19 10.02 -15.54
CA GLN A 69 -2.27 11.00 -15.71
C GLN A 69 -3.39 10.79 -14.68
N PHE A 70 -3.78 9.53 -14.42
CA PHE A 70 -4.76 9.22 -13.39
C PHE A 70 -4.25 9.60 -11.99
N ARG A 71 -3.02 9.19 -11.64
CA ARG A 71 -2.39 9.54 -10.36
C ARG A 71 -2.27 11.03 -10.15
N PHE A 72 -1.90 11.78 -11.20
CA PHE A 72 -1.77 13.23 -11.12
C PHE A 72 -3.10 13.88 -10.73
N ARG A 73 -4.20 13.48 -11.38
CA ARG A 73 -5.55 14.00 -11.10
C ARG A 73 -6.07 13.62 -9.70
N HIS A 74 -5.64 12.47 -9.18
CA HIS A 74 -6.12 11.90 -7.91
C HIS A 74 -5.05 11.88 -6.81
N SER A 75 -4.03 12.73 -6.91
CA SER A 75 -2.86 12.73 -6.00
C SER A 75 -3.20 13.24 -4.59
N THR A 76 -4.34 13.90 -4.43
CA THR A 76 -4.78 14.48 -3.16
C THR A 76 -5.77 13.57 -2.44
N THR A 77 -5.33 12.91 -1.38
CA THR A 77 -6.24 12.29 -0.40
C THR A 77 -6.96 13.40 0.38
N ASP A 78 -8.30 13.36 0.45
CA ASP A 78 -9.07 14.32 1.26
C ASP A 78 -8.92 14.00 2.76
N ILE A 79 -7.90 14.59 3.37
CA ILE A 79 -7.64 14.50 4.82
C ILE A 79 -8.80 15.12 5.63
N GLY A 80 -9.57 16.04 5.03
CA GLY A 80 -10.72 16.67 5.65
C GLY A 80 -11.81 15.66 6.00
N ASP A 81 -12.12 14.75 5.08
CA ASP A 81 -13.14 13.73 5.28
C ASP A 81 -12.76 12.70 6.36
N LEU A 82 -11.47 12.35 6.45
CA LEU A 82 -10.95 11.49 7.52
C LEU A 82 -11.06 12.16 8.89
N LYS A 83 -10.68 13.44 8.98
CA LYS A 83 -10.79 14.23 10.22
C LYS A 83 -12.24 14.40 10.65
N ALA A 84 -13.15 14.64 9.71
CA ALA A 84 -14.57 14.79 9.98
C ALA A 84 -15.18 13.49 10.53
N MET A 85 -14.88 12.35 9.90
CA MET A 85 -15.31 11.04 10.40
C MET A 85 -14.75 10.77 11.80
N GLN A 86 -13.45 11.00 12.03
CA GLN A 86 -12.83 10.82 13.35
C GLN A 86 -13.49 11.68 14.44
N LYS A 87 -13.85 12.93 14.12
CA LYS A 87 -14.55 13.82 15.04
C LYS A 87 -15.92 13.27 15.43
N LEU A 88 -16.67 12.71 14.48
CA LEU A 88 -17.97 12.10 14.74
C LEU A 88 -17.83 10.84 15.61
N THR A 89 -16.81 10.02 15.37
CA THR A 89 -16.54 8.79 16.16
C THR A 89 -16.13 9.10 17.60
N LEU A 90 -15.40 10.19 17.83
CA LEU A 90 -14.93 10.59 19.17
C LEU A 90 -15.92 11.49 19.93
N SER A 91 -17.12 11.71 19.37
CA SER A 91 -18.17 12.51 20.01
C SER A 91 -18.66 11.83 21.31
N PRO A 92 -18.94 12.58 22.40
CA PRO A 92 -19.51 12.02 23.63
C PRO A 92 -20.85 11.30 23.40
N ASP A 93 -21.67 11.86 22.49
CA ASP A 93 -22.94 11.27 22.06
C ASP A 93 -22.82 10.81 20.60
N PHE A 94 -23.22 9.57 20.34
CA PHE A 94 -23.15 8.98 19.00
C PHE A 94 -24.29 9.48 18.13
N ASP A 95 -23.96 10.27 17.10
CA ASP A 95 -24.90 10.70 16.07
C ASP A 95 -24.81 9.77 14.85
N GLU A 96 -25.66 8.74 14.83
CA GLU A 96 -25.72 7.78 13.72
C GLU A 96 -26.00 8.47 12.38
N THR A 97 -26.86 9.50 12.38
CA THR A 97 -27.27 10.18 11.15
C THR A 97 -26.10 10.96 10.56
N ALA A 98 -25.34 11.69 11.39
CA ALA A 98 -24.14 12.39 10.95
C ALA A 98 -23.06 11.43 10.44
N VAL A 99 -22.83 10.31 11.14
CA VAL A 99 -21.87 9.28 10.71
C VAL A 99 -22.27 8.68 9.36
N ARG A 100 -23.55 8.32 9.19
CA ARG A 100 -24.08 7.78 7.93
C ARG A 100 -23.91 8.76 6.77
N ASN A 101 -24.21 10.04 6.98
CA ASN A 101 -24.06 11.07 5.95
C ASN A 101 -22.59 11.28 5.56
N GLN A 102 -21.69 11.33 6.54
CA GLN A 102 -20.25 11.44 6.26
C GLN A 102 -19.71 10.20 5.53
N ALA A 103 -20.17 9.00 5.91
CA ALA A 103 -19.81 7.77 5.22
C ALA A 103 -20.32 7.73 3.78
N GLN A 104 -21.55 8.18 3.54
CA GLN A 104 -22.11 8.25 2.19
C GLN A 104 -21.31 9.21 1.29
N LYS A 105 -20.94 10.38 1.81
CA LYS A 105 -20.10 11.34 1.07
C LYS A 105 -18.78 10.70 0.63
N ILE A 106 -18.12 10.00 1.54
CA ILE A 106 -16.86 9.30 1.27
C ILE A 106 -17.06 8.18 0.23
N ALA A 107 -18.15 7.41 0.37
CA ALA A 107 -18.49 6.34 -0.57
C ALA A 107 -18.75 6.87 -1.99
N ASP A 108 -19.45 7.99 -2.14
CA ASP A 108 -19.75 8.59 -3.44
C ASP A 108 -18.46 8.96 -4.19
N GLU A 109 -17.46 9.50 -3.48
CA GLU A 109 -16.17 9.82 -4.08
C GLU A 109 -15.37 8.57 -4.45
N GLN A 110 -15.42 7.53 -3.60
CA GLN A 110 -14.79 6.25 -3.90
C GLN A 110 -15.39 5.57 -5.13
N VAL A 111 -16.71 5.66 -5.34
CA VAL A 111 -17.37 5.13 -6.53
C VAL A 111 -16.87 5.84 -7.79
N LYS A 112 -16.77 7.17 -7.79
CA LYS A 112 -16.21 7.92 -8.93
C LYS A 112 -14.79 7.47 -9.26
N LEU A 113 -13.94 7.36 -8.24
CA LEU A 113 -12.56 6.92 -8.39
C LEU A 113 -12.47 5.50 -8.97
N GLN A 114 -13.31 4.57 -8.47
CA GLN A 114 -13.36 3.21 -8.98
C GLN A 114 -13.75 3.15 -10.45
N VAL A 115 -14.74 3.95 -10.87
CA VAL A 115 -15.17 4.04 -12.27
C VAL A 115 -14.04 4.57 -13.16
N GLU A 116 -13.36 5.64 -12.74
CA GLU A 116 -12.24 6.18 -13.51
C GLU A 116 -11.07 5.18 -13.59
N MET A 117 -10.76 4.49 -12.50
CA MET A 117 -9.71 3.47 -12.47
C MET A 117 -10.07 2.29 -13.37
N ALA A 118 -11.32 1.85 -13.38
CA ALA A 118 -11.82 0.84 -14.30
C ALA A 118 -11.70 1.29 -15.76
N HIS A 119 -11.99 2.57 -16.05
CA HIS A 119 -11.81 3.12 -17.38
C HIS A 119 -10.34 3.09 -17.83
N VAL A 120 -9.40 3.51 -16.97
CA VAL A 120 -7.95 3.46 -17.26
C VAL A 120 -7.50 2.02 -17.51
N ARG A 121 -7.93 1.06 -16.69
CA ARG A 121 -7.66 -0.37 -16.91
C ARG A 121 -8.21 -0.84 -18.26
N ASN A 122 -9.41 -0.43 -18.64
CA ASN A 122 -9.99 -0.78 -19.93
C ASN A 122 -9.16 -0.21 -21.11
N GLN A 123 -8.67 1.02 -20.99
CA GLN A 123 -7.78 1.62 -21.99
C GLN A 123 -6.46 0.84 -22.11
N ILE A 124 -5.85 0.48 -20.97
CA ILE A 124 -4.64 -0.35 -20.92
C ILE A 124 -4.89 -1.71 -21.57
N TYR A 125 -6.00 -2.38 -21.24
CA TYR A 125 -6.39 -3.66 -21.84
C TYR A 125 -6.54 -3.56 -23.37
N GLY A 126 -6.99 -2.41 -23.87
CA GLY A 126 -7.06 -2.09 -25.29
C GLY A 126 -5.70 -2.09 -26.01
N LEU A 127 -4.60 -1.86 -25.29
CA LEU A 127 -3.23 -1.84 -25.85
C LEU A 127 -2.65 -3.25 -26.06
N LEU A 128 -3.29 -4.27 -25.48
CA LEU A 128 -2.79 -5.64 -25.47
C LEU A 128 -3.14 -6.40 -26.75
N THR A 129 -2.22 -7.26 -27.17
CA THR A 129 -2.46 -8.26 -28.21
C THR A 129 -3.40 -9.35 -27.72
N SER A 130 -4.01 -10.11 -28.64
CA SER A 130 -4.89 -11.23 -28.26
C SER A 130 -4.20 -12.26 -27.36
N SER A 131 -2.92 -12.54 -27.60
CA SER A 131 -2.14 -13.46 -26.76
C SER A 131 -1.96 -12.92 -25.34
N GLN A 132 -1.60 -11.65 -25.20
CA GLN A 132 -1.46 -10.99 -23.89
C GLN A 132 -2.80 -10.94 -23.15
N LYS A 133 -3.91 -10.71 -23.85
CA LYS A 133 -5.26 -10.73 -23.26
C LYS A 133 -5.64 -12.09 -22.68
N ASN A 134 -5.28 -13.18 -23.37
CA ASN A 134 -5.49 -14.53 -22.86
C ASN A 134 -4.67 -14.78 -21.57
N GLN A 135 -3.43 -14.31 -21.51
CA GLN A 135 -2.61 -14.40 -20.29
C GLN A 135 -3.21 -13.59 -19.13
N VAL A 136 -3.75 -12.39 -19.40
CA VAL A 136 -4.45 -11.59 -18.37
C VAL A 136 -5.62 -12.38 -17.77
N GLN A 137 -6.39 -13.08 -18.60
CA GLN A 137 -7.52 -13.89 -18.15
C GLN A 137 -7.06 -15.08 -17.30
N GLN A 138 -6.02 -15.82 -17.74
CA GLN A 138 -5.44 -16.92 -16.97
C GLN A 138 -4.91 -16.46 -15.61
N ASN A 139 -4.20 -15.32 -15.58
CA ASN A 139 -3.72 -14.73 -14.33
C ASN A 139 -4.87 -14.31 -13.42
N TYR A 140 -6.00 -13.87 -13.98
CA TYR A 140 -7.21 -13.55 -13.21
C TYR A 140 -7.83 -14.79 -12.57
N GLU A 141 -8.03 -15.85 -13.34
CA GLU A 141 -8.57 -17.12 -12.84
C GLU A 141 -7.70 -17.66 -11.71
N TYR A 142 -6.39 -17.72 -11.93
CA TYR A 142 -5.43 -18.11 -10.89
C TYR A 142 -5.56 -17.25 -9.62
N ARG A 143 -5.66 -15.92 -9.74
CA ARG A 143 -5.83 -15.04 -8.57
C ARG A 143 -7.13 -15.31 -7.81
N ILE A 144 -8.23 -15.59 -8.51
CA ILE A 144 -9.51 -15.89 -7.87
C ILE A 144 -9.45 -17.23 -7.14
N ASP A 145 -8.90 -18.26 -7.77
CA ASP A 145 -8.79 -19.60 -7.16
C ASP A 145 -7.95 -19.54 -5.87
N ASN A 146 -6.80 -18.89 -5.90
CA ASN A 146 -5.96 -18.74 -4.70
C ASN A 146 -6.61 -17.89 -3.59
N LEU A 147 -7.52 -16.97 -3.93
CA LEU A 147 -8.27 -16.22 -2.93
C LEU A 147 -9.40 -17.04 -2.31
N CYS A 148 -10.02 -17.94 -3.09
CA CYS A 148 -11.02 -18.89 -2.60
C CYS A 148 -10.38 -19.92 -1.66
N ASP A 149 -9.19 -20.43 -1.99
CA ASP A 149 -8.45 -21.38 -1.14
C ASP A 149 -8.14 -20.80 0.26
N ILE A 150 -7.82 -19.51 0.36
CA ILE A 150 -7.58 -18.82 1.65
C ILE A 150 -8.87 -18.69 2.46
N LYS A 151 -10.03 -18.52 1.80
CA LYS A 151 -11.32 -18.42 2.47
C LYS A 151 -11.79 -19.75 3.07
N GLU A 152 -11.35 -20.88 2.54
CA GLU A 152 -11.69 -22.21 3.09
C GLU A 152 -10.85 -22.59 4.33
N LEU A 153 -9.79 -21.83 4.62
CA LEU A 153 -8.90 -22.04 5.78
C LEU A 153 -9.24 -21.17 7.00
N GLN A 154 -10.30 -20.35 6.93
CA GLN A 154 -10.80 -19.49 8.02
C GLN A 154 -12.13 -19.98 8.58
#